data_AF-A0A645CYL0-F1
#
_entry.id   AF-A0A645CYL0-F1
#
_cell.length_a   1.000
_cell.length_b   1.000
_cell.length_c   1.000
_cell.angle_alpha   90.00
_cell.angle_beta   90.00
_cell.angle_gamma   90.00
#
_symmetry.space_group_name_H-M   'P 1'
#
loop_
_entity.id
_entity.type
_entity.pdbx_description
1 polymer ?
#
loop_
_entity_poly.entity_id
_entity_poly.type
_entity_poly.pdbx_seq_one_letter_code
_entity_poly.pdbx_strand_id
1 'polypeptide(L)' 'MNKEHMINMGFGTKAIHGGHEKDAQFGSLSTPIYQTSTFIFDTAEQGGRRLL' A
#
# COMPACT_ATOMS: atom_id res chain seq x y z
N MET A 1 0.52 10.55 2.31
CA MET A 1 1.14 11.46 3.31
C MET A 1 2.35 10.73 3.86
N ASN A 2 3.51 11.38 4.01
CA ASN A 2 4.69 10.67 4.53
C ASN A 2 4.46 10.27 6.01
N LYS A 3 5.21 9.26 6.48
CA LYS A 3 5.03 8.68 7.82
C LYS A 3 5.27 9.71 8.94
N GLU A 4 6.24 10.59 8.75
CA GLU A 4 6.59 11.63 9.72
C GLU A 4 5.44 12.63 9.91
N HIS A 5 4.83 13.09 8.82
CA HIS A 5 3.70 14.00 8.87
C HIS A 5 2.46 13.32 9.48
N MET A 6 2.26 12.01 9.25
CA MET A 6 1.19 11.24 9.90
C MET A 6 1.31 11.19 11.43
N ILE A 7 2.52 11.10 11.99
CA ILE A 7 2.74 10.96 13.44
C ILE A 7 2.16 12.15 14.21
N ASN A 8 2.25 13.36 13.66
CA ASN A 8 1.83 14.59 14.31
C ASN A 8 0.33 14.94 14.11
N MET A 9 -0.43 14.17 13.33
CA MET A 9 -1.86 14.44 13.10
C MET A 9 -2.75 13.97 14.27
N GLY A 10 -3.94 14.56 14.37
CA GLY A 10 -4.98 14.14 15.31
C GLY A 10 -5.56 12.75 14.98
N PHE A 11 -6.23 12.13 15.97
CA PHE A 11 -6.81 10.78 15.84
C PHE A 11 -7.78 10.66 14.66
N GLY A 12 -8.70 11.62 14.47
CA GLY A 12 -9.68 11.58 13.39
C GLY A 12 -9.04 11.54 12.00
N THR A 13 -8.01 12.36 11.76
CA THR A 13 -7.24 12.33 10.51
C THR A 13 -6.53 10.98 10.33
N LYS A 14 -5.93 10.45 11.39
CA LYS A 14 -5.25 9.15 11.35
C LYS A 14 -6.22 8.01 11.03
N ALA A 15 -7.42 8.04 11.58
CA ALA A 15 -8.46 7.03 11.33
C ALA A 15 -8.93 7.02 9.87
N ILE A 16 -9.00 8.19 9.22
CA ILE A 16 -9.49 8.31 7.84
C ILE A 16 -8.36 8.11 6.81
N HIS A 17 -7.14 8.60 7.08
CA HIS A 17 -6.08 8.69 6.08
C HIS A 17 -4.82 7.86 6.40
N GLY A 18 -4.72 7.31 7.61
CA GLY A 18 -3.56 6.54 8.03
C GLY A 18 -3.42 5.24 7.25
N GLY A 19 -2.20 4.95 6.78
CA GLY A 19 -1.91 3.72 6.03
C GLY A 19 -2.48 3.67 4.61
N HIS A 20 -3.29 4.66 4.20
CA HIS A 20 -3.81 4.73 2.84
C HIS A 20 -2.70 5.11 1.85
N GLU A 21 -2.45 4.22 0.89
CA GLU A 21 -1.60 4.49 -0.26
C GLU A 21 -2.46 4.88 -1.46
N LYS A 22 -1.98 5.88 -2.23
CA LYS A 22 -2.68 6.27 -3.45
C LYS A 22 -2.55 5.15 -4.47
N ASP A 23 -3.66 4.81 -5.12
CA ASP A 23 -3.62 3.96 -6.30
C ASP A 23 -2.88 4.70 -7.43
N ALA A 24 -1.61 4.31 -7.65
CA ALA A 24 -0.75 4.91 -8.65
C ALA A 24 -1.13 4.53 -10.09
N GLN A 25 -1.92 3.48 -10.28
CA GLN A 25 -2.26 2.96 -11.61
C GLN A 25 -3.47 3.67 -12.20
N PHE A 26 -4.55 3.81 -11.41
CA PHE A 26 -5.82 4.36 -11.91
C PHE A 26 -6.33 5.56 -11.09
N GLY A 27 -5.68 5.92 -9.99
CA GLY A 27 -6.06 7.06 -9.18
C GLY A 27 -7.34 6.88 -8.38
N SER A 28 -7.73 5.63 -8.07
CA SER A 28 -8.88 5.36 -7.21
C SER A 28 -8.75 6.09 -5.86
N LEU A 29 -9.85 6.71 -5.43
CA LEU A 29 -9.92 7.34 -4.10
C LEU A 29 -10.01 6.30 -2.99
N SER A 30 -10.73 5.20 -3.21
CA SER A 30 -10.84 4.10 -2.26
C SER A 30 -9.77 3.06 -2.50
N THR A 31 -9.31 2.42 -1.42
CA THR A 31 -8.37 1.29 -1.49
C THR A 31 -8.95 0.16 -2.33
N PRO A 32 -8.23 -0.32 -3.37
CA PRO A 32 -8.68 -1.48 -4.15
C PRO A 32 -8.76 -2.75 -3.29
N ILE A 33 -9.70 -3.63 -3.63
CA ILE A 33 -9.77 -4.98 -3.07
C ILE A 33 -8.93 -5.91 -3.96
N TYR A 34 -7.71 -6.22 -3.54
CA TYR A 34 -6.82 -7.16 -4.23
C TYR A 34 -7.18 -8.62 -3.93
N GLN A 35 -8.38 -9.05 -4.33
CA GLN A 35 -8.85 -10.43 -4.15
C GLN A 35 -8.25 -11.36 -5.22
N THR A 36 -6.98 -11.71 -5.02
CA THR A 36 -6.22 -12.65 -5.84
C THR A 36 -5.62 -13.75 -4.98
N SER A 37 -5.33 -14.90 -5.57
CA SER A 37 -4.67 -16.02 -4.87
C SER A 37 -3.14 -15.94 -4.94
N THR A 38 -2.57 -15.15 -5.86
CA THR A 38 -1.12 -15.04 -6.06
C THR A 38 -0.72 -13.71 -6.71
N PHE A 39 0.59 -13.44 -6.77
CA PHE A 39 1.20 -12.27 -7.40
C PHE A 39 2.32 -12.70 -8.35
N ILE A 40 2.53 -11.93 -9.42
CA ILE A 40 3.61 -12.15 -10.39
C ILE A 40 4.92 -11.57 -9.84
N PHE A 41 6.04 -12.25 -10.13
CA PHE A 41 7.38 -11.70 -9.95
C PHE A 41 7.98 -11.29 -11.29
N ASP A 42 8.71 -10.18 -11.30
CA ASP A 42 9.33 -9.69 -12.54
C ASP A 42 10.51 -10.58 -12.99
N THR A 43 11.22 -11.18 -12.03
CA THR A 43 12.33 -12.12 -12.28
C THR A 43 12.34 -13.27 -11.29
N ALA A 44 13.02 -14.37 -11.65
CA ALA A 44 13.20 -15.52 -10.78
C ALA A 44 13.94 -15.15 -9.48
N GLU A 45 14.96 -14.29 -9.55
CA GLU A 45 15.73 -13.83 -8.39
C GLU A 45 14.90 -12.92 -7.49
N GLN A 46 13.99 -12.10 -8.04
CA GLN A 46 13.06 -11.30 -7.24
C GLN A 46 12.11 -12.22 -6.44
N GLY A 47 11.56 -13.24 -7.10
CA GLY A 47 10.75 -14.27 -6.44
C GLY A 47 11.54 -15.00 -5.36
N GLY A 48 12.78 -15.40 -5.67
CA GLY A 48 13.71 -16.01 -4.72
C GLY A 48 13.91 -15.15 -3.48
N ARG A 49 14.30 -13.87 -3.61
CA ARG A 49 14.53 -12.99 -2.44
C ARG A 49 13.30 -12.75 -1.54
N ARG A 50 12.09 -12.92 -2.07
CA ARG A 50 10.84 -12.67 -1.31
C ARG A 50 10.31 -13.92 -0.63
N LEU A 51 10.63 -15.11 -1.13
CA LEU A 51 10.03 -16.38 -0.70
C LEU A 51 11.05 -17.45 -0.28
N LEU A 52 12.34 -17.26 -0.55
CA LEU A 52 13.47 -18.13 -0.19
C LEU A 52 14.47 -17.36 0.67
#